data_AF-A0A2R5L1K3-F1
#
_entry.id   AF-A0A2R5L1K3-F1
#
_cell.length_a   1.000
_cell.length_b   1.000
_cell.length_c   1.000
_cell.angle_alpha   90.00
_cell.angle_beta   90.00
_cell.angle_gamma   90.00
#
_symmetry.space_group_name_H-M   'P 1'
#
loop_
_entity.id
_entity.type
_entity.pdbx_description
1 polymer ?
#
loop_
_entity_poly.entity_id
_entity_poly.type
_entity_poly.pdbx_seq_one_letter_code
_entity_poly.pdbx_strand_id
1 'polypeptide(L)'
;GNLKHDSHLLYTLSAVQILVLFDSLDLINVDSIAKYVISLQQPDGSFAGDVWGEIDTRFSYCALSTMNLMGKLDQLNVKSAVEFVVKCKNFDGGFGSVPGSESHAGQIFCCVGSLAICDALQHVDADLLGWWLCERQLPSGGLNGRPEKKEDVCYSWWVLSSSSILSKLSWINRDKLA
;
A
#
# COMPACT_ATOMS: atom_id res chain seq x y z
N GLY A 1 19.28 -11.46 -4.21
CA GLY A 1 18.57 -11.18 -5.48
C GLY A 1 19.13 -12.09 -6.57
N ASN A 2 18.36 -12.34 -7.63
CA ASN A 2 18.92 -13.02 -8.81
C ASN A 2 19.98 -12.12 -9.45
N LEU A 3 21.16 -12.67 -9.74
CA LEU A 3 22.33 -11.94 -10.25
C LEU A 3 22.13 -11.22 -11.60
N LYS A 4 20.98 -11.40 -12.25
CA LYS A 4 20.67 -10.86 -13.59
C LYS A 4 19.39 -10.04 -13.65
N HIS A 5 18.75 -9.79 -12.51
CA HIS A 5 17.52 -9.01 -12.44
C HIS A 5 17.77 -7.72 -11.68
N ASP A 6 17.24 -6.63 -12.23
CA ASP A 6 17.31 -5.33 -11.59
C ASP A 6 16.55 -5.35 -10.26
N SER A 7 17.08 -4.59 -9.29
CA SER A 7 16.41 -4.37 -8.01
C SER A 7 15.14 -3.56 -8.22
N HIS A 8 14.08 -3.91 -7.50
CA HIS A 8 12.81 -3.19 -7.51
C HIS A 8 12.13 -3.29 -6.14
N LEU A 9 11.39 -2.24 -5.73
CA LEU A 9 10.74 -2.17 -4.42
C LEU A 9 9.75 -3.30 -4.15
N LEU A 10 8.95 -3.70 -5.16
CA LEU A 10 7.98 -4.78 -5.03
C LEU A 10 8.60 -6.08 -4.49
N TYR A 11 9.65 -6.59 -5.12
CA TYR A 11 10.28 -7.84 -4.71
C TYR A 11 11.18 -7.65 -3.48
N THR A 12 11.68 -6.44 -3.26
CA THR A 12 12.43 -6.08 -2.05
C THR A 12 11.55 -6.24 -0.81
N LEU A 13 10.34 -5.68 -0.83
CA LEU A 13 9.38 -5.86 0.26
C LEU A 13 9.08 -7.34 0.48
N SER A 14 8.74 -8.09 -0.57
CA SER A 14 8.42 -9.51 -0.45
C SER A 14 9.56 -10.31 0.19
N ALA A 15 10.81 -10.04 -0.18
CA ALA A 15 11.98 -10.70 0.42
C ALA A 15 12.14 -10.34 1.91
N VAL A 16 11.99 -9.06 2.26
CA VAL A 16 12.07 -8.60 3.65
C VAL A 16 10.95 -9.19 4.49
N GLN A 17 9.71 -9.24 3.99
CA GLN A 17 8.58 -9.86 4.68
C GLN A 17 8.80 -11.36 4.96
N ILE A 18 9.33 -12.10 4.00
CA ILE A 18 9.69 -13.52 4.19
C ILE A 18 10.74 -13.65 5.29
N LEU A 19 11.81 -12.84 5.26
CA LEU A 19 12.87 -12.90 6.25
C LEU A 19 12.38 -12.52 7.65
N VAL A 20 11.49 -11.53 7.78
CA VAL A 20 10.84 -11.18 9.05
C VAL A 20 9.98 -12.33 9.56
N LEU A 21 9.20 -12.98 8.68
CA LEU A 21 8.35 -14.11 9.06
C LEU A 21 9.15 -15.28 9.66
N PHE A 22 10.40 -15.47 9.20
CA PHE A 22 11.31 -16.50 9.70
C PHE A 22 12.34 -15.98 10.72
N ASP A 23 12.20 -14.75 11.22
CA ASP A 23 13.15 -14.11 12.15
C ASP A 23 14.61 -14.21 11.67
N SER A 24 14.84 -13.92 10.38
CA SER A 24 16.10 -14.17 9.67
C SER A 24 16.64 -12.92 8.96
N LEU A 25 16.34 -11.72 9.48
CA LEU A 25 16.84 -10.46 8.90
C LEU A 25 18.37 -10.32 8.98
N ASP A 26 19.02 -11.02 9.90
CA ASP A 26 20.49 -11.06 10.05
C ASP A 26 21.20 -11.67 8.83
N LEU A 27 20.49 -12.43 8.00
CA LEU A 27 21.02 -13.01 6.76
C LEU A 27 21.25 -11.99 5.64
N ILE A 28 20.77 -10.75 5.79
CA ILE A 28 20.85 -9.71 4.78
C ILE A 28 21.47 -8.42 5.34
N ASN A 29 22.08 -7.64 4.44
CA ASN A 29 22.57 -6.31 4.79
C ASN A 29 21.43 -5.30 4.74
N VAL A 30 20.76 -5.10 5.89
CA VAL A 30 19.64 -4.16 6.04
C VAL A 30 20.02 -2.71 5.75
N ASP A 31 21.28 -2.30 5.99
CA ASP A 31 21.73 -0.92 5.71
C ASP A 31 21.88 -0.65 4.21
N SER A 32 22.33 -1.65 3.45
CA SER A 32 22.38 -1.55 1.98
C SER A 32 20.98 -1.48 1.38
N ILE A 33 20.03 -2.22 1.93
CA ILE A 33 18.62 -2.16 1.49
C ILE A 33 18.02 -0.80 1.84
N ALA A 34 18.26 -0.29 3.05
CA ALA A 34 17.80 1.03 3.45
C ALA A 34 18.34 2.13 2.53
N LYS A 35 19.65 2.11 2.21
CA LYS A 35 20.25 3.05 1.25
C LYS A 35 19.60 2.99 -0.12
N TYR A 36 19.28 1.79 -0.60
CA TYR A 36 18.57 1.62 -1.87
C TYR A 36 17.16 2.23 -1.80
N VAL A 37 16.37 1.94 -0.76
CA VAL A 37 15.02 2.51 -0.61
C VAL A 37 15.07 4.04 -0.50
N ILE A 38 16.00 4.59 0.28
CA ILE A 38 16.21 6.05 0.41
C ILE A 38 16.54 6.68 -0.94
N SER A 39 17.38 6.04 -1.76
CA SER A 39 17.75 6.56 -3.08
C SER A 39 16.59 6.66 -4.08
N LEU A 40 15.48 5.97 -3.82
CA LEU A 40 14.28 5.98 -4.65
C LEU A 40 13.25 7.01 -4.23
N GLN A 41 13.42 7.65 -3.07
CA GLN A 41 12.50 8.72 -2.63
C GLN A 41 12.71 9.97 -3.48
N GLN A 42 11.62 10.50 -4.03
CA GLN A 42 11.60 11.67 -4.90
C GLN A 42 11.37 12.97 -4.10
N PRO A 43 11.72 14.14 -4.68
CA PRO A 43 11.53 15.43 -4.01
C PRO A 43 10.08 15.75 -3.62
N ASP A 44 9.10 15.22 -4.36
CA ASP A 44 7.67 15.41 -4.07
C ASP A 44 7.11 14.46 -3.00
N GLY A 45 7.95 13.56 -2.48
CA GLY A 45 7.62 12.55 -1.48
C GLY A 45 7.24 11.18 -2.05
N SER A 46 7.03 11.07 -3.36
CA SER A 46 6.78 9.78 -4.01
C SER A 46 8.01 8.86 -3.96
N PHE A 47 7.80 7.58 -4.29
CA PHE A 47 8.89 6.62 -4.45
C PHE A 47 8.86 6.04 -5.85
N ALA A 48 10.03 6.00 -6.49
CA ALA A 48 10.22 5.26 -7.72
C ALA A 48 10.30 3.75 -7.44
N GLY A 49 9.78 2.92 -8.33
CA GLY A 49 9.87 1.46 -8.19
C GLY A 49 11.30 0.93 -8.28
N ASP A 50 12.10 1.57 -9.12
CA ASP A 50 13.51 1.30 -9.39
C ASP A 50 14.20 2.53 -10.01
N VAL A 51 15.38 2.32 -10.61
CA VAL A 51 16.20 3.37 -11.24
C VAL A 51 15.59 3.97 -12.51
N TRP A 52 14.52 3.38 -13.06
CA TRP A 52 13.86 3.84 -14.27
C TRP A 52 12.72 4.84 -14.00
N GLY A 53 12.37 5.06 -12.73
CA GLY A 53 11.60 6.22 -12.30
C GLY A 53 10.07 6.12 -12.43
N GLU A 54 9.50 4.92 -12.61
CA GLU A 54 8.03 4.74 -12.52
C GLU A 54 7.55 5.14 -11.13
N ILE A 55 6.47 5.94 -11.05
CA ILE A 55 5.84 6.35 -9.80
C ILE A 55 4.47 5.71 -9.66
N ASP A 56 4.23 5.10 -8.50
CA ASP A 56 2.95 4.49 -8.13
C ASP A 56 2.83 4.39 -6.59
N THR A 57 1.62 4.52 -6.03
CA THR A 57 1.44 4.39 -4.56
C THR A 57 1.81 3.00 -4.02
N ARG A 58 1.82 1.95 -4.86
CA ARG A 58 2.41 0.63 -4.54
C ARG A 58 3.85 0.75 -4.06
N PHE A 59 4.64 1.62 -4.70
CA PHE A 59 6.05 1.81 -4.37
C PHE A 59 6.21 2.58 -3.07
N SER A 60 5.31 3.53 -2.80
CA SER A 60 5.26 4.24 -1.51
C SER A 60 4.99 3.26 -0.36
N TYR A 61 3.99 2.39 -0.51
CA TYR A 61 3.72 1.33 0.47
C TYR A 61 4.90 0.37 0.62
N CYS A 62 5.52 -0.07 -0.48
CA CYS A 62 6.65 -0.99 -0.41
C CYS A 62 7.86 -0.39 0.29
N ALA A 63 8.20 0.87 0.00
CA ALA A 63 9.28 1.58 0.65
C ALA A 63 9.04 1.73 2.16
N LEU A 64 7.88 2.26 2.54
CA LEU A 64 7.51 2.50 3.94
C LEU A 64 7.42 1.20 4.73
N SER A 65 6.77 0.17 4.18
CA SER A 65 6.66 -1.14 4.83
C SER A 65 8.02 -1.81 4.99
N THR A 66 8.88 -1.76 3.96
CA THR A 66 10.25 -2.30 4.04
C THR A 66 11.04 -1.63 5.15
N MET A 67 11.03 -0.29 5.19
CA MET A 67 11.79 0.47 6.19
C MET A 67 11.23 0.28 7.59
N ASN A 68 9.91 0.21 7.75
CA ASN A 68 9.27 -0.07 9.03
C ASN A 68 9.63 -1.47 9.56
N LEU A 69 9.55 -2.50 8.71
CA LEU A 69 9.89 -3.88 9.07
C LEU A 69 11.35 -4.07 9.49
N MET A 70 12.27 -3.25 8.95
CA MET A 70 13.67 -3.24 9.34
C MET A 70 13.99 -2.28 10.51
N GLY A 71 13.00 -1.57 11.05
CA GLY A 71 13.19 -0.58 12.12
C GLY A 71 13.99 0.65 11.70
N LYS A 72 13.85 1.09 10.44
CA LYS A 72 14.60 2.21 9.83
C LYS A 72 13.70 3.29 9.21
N LEU A 73 12.42 3.33 9.60
CA LEU A 73 11.44 4.27 9.04
C LEU A 73 11.87 5.74 9.22
N ASP A 74 12.58 6.04 10.30
CA ASP A 74 13.14 7.35 10.66
C ASP A 74 14.19 7.88 9.68
N GLN A 75 14.75 7.03 8.82
CA GLN A 75 15.71 7.43 7.79
C GLN A 75 15.05 8.01 6.53
N LEU A 76 13.75 7.85 6.37
CA LEU A 76 12.98 8.41 5.26
C LEU A 76 12.47 9.82 5.59
N ASN A 77 12.22 10.63 4.56
CA ASN A 77 11.38 11.81 4.74
C ASN A 77 9.91 11.37 4.81
N VAL A 78 9.48 10.91 5.98
CA VAL A 78 8.11 10.39 6.21
C VAL A 78 7.07 11.47 5.94
N LYS A 79 7.36 12.72 6.29
CA LYS A 79 6.43 13.84 6.09
C LYS A 79 6.09 14.02 4.61
N SER A 80 7.09 14.09 3.73
CA SER A 80 6.83 14.23 2.29
C SER A 80 6.13 13.00 1.71
N ALA A 81 6.48 11.79 2.18
CA ALA A 81 5.80 10.57 1.75
C ALA A 81 4.31 10.58 2.08
N VAL A 82 3.94 11.00 3.29
CA VAL A 82 2.53 11.18 3.69
C VAL A 82 1.86 12.24 2.81
N GLU A 83 2.51 13.39 2.57
CA GLU A 83 1.97 14.45 1.71
C GLU A 83 1.69 13.95 0.27
N PHE A 84 2.56 13.12 -0.30
CA PHE A 84 2.33 12.50 -1.61
C PHE A 84 1.14 11.54 -1.60
N VAL A 85 1.06 10.64 -0.61
CA VAL A 85 -0.05 9.69 -0.48
C VAL A 85 -1.39 10.42 -0.34
N VAL A 86 -1.44 11.50 0.45
CA VAL A 86 -2.64 12.33 0.62
C VAL A 86 -3.06 13.00 -0.68
N LYS A 87 -2.11 13.44 -1.53
CA LYS A 87 -2.43 13.99 -2.87
C LYS A 87 -3.08 12.97 -3.81
N CYS A 88 -2.94 11.67 -3.55
CA CYS A 88 -3.56 10.61 -4.34
C CYS A 88 -5.02 10.34 -3.95
N LYS A 89 -5.54 11.01 -2.91
CA LYS A 89 -6.93 10.90 -2.46
C LYS A 89 -7.89 11.56 -3.46
N ASN A 90 -9.01 10.89 -3.73
CA ASN A 90 -10.08 11.36 -4.61
C ASN A 90 -11.30 11.87 -3.84
N PHE A 91 -12.23 12.51 -4.55
CA PHE A 91 -13.47 13.05 -3.98
C PHE A 91 -14.39 11.98 -3.37
N ASP A 92 -14.27 10.74 -3.83
CA ASP A 92 -15.05 9.58 -3.36
C ASP A 92 -14.46 8.94 -2.09
N GLY A 93 -13.41 9.56 -1.52
CA GLY A 93 -12.67 9.07 -0.37
C GLY A 93 -11.60 8.02 -0.70
N GLY A 94 -11.62 7.46 -1.91
CA GLY A 94 -10.65 6.47 -2.39
C GLY A 94 -9.31 7.07 -2.80
N PHE A 95 -8.43 6.21 -3.31
CA PHE A 95 -7.08 6.58 -3.73
C PHE A 95 -6.72 5.93 -5.07
N GLY A 96 -6.01 6.68 -5.92
CA GLY A 96 -5.45 6.20 -7.19
C GLY A 96 -3.95 5.90 -7.11
N SER A 97 -3.38 5.42 -8.21
CA SER A 97 -1.94 5.10 -8.34
C SER A 97 -1.02 6.32 -8.31
N VAL A 98 -1.52 7.47 -8.75
CA VAL A 98 -0.88 8.80 -8.70
C VAL A 98 -1.98 9.85 -8.55
N PRO A 99 -1.67 11.12 -8.22
CA PRO A 99 -2.68 12.17 -8.12
C PRO A 99 -3.56 12.28 -9.37
N GLY A 100 -4.88 12.28 -9.19
CA GLY A 100 -5.87 12.34 -10.26
C GLY A 100 -6.20 11.01 -10.94
N SER A 101 -5.56 9.89 -10.56
CA SER A 101 -5.94 8.56 -11.04
C SER A 101 -7.20 8.04 -10.35
N GLU A 102 -7.96 7.20 -11.05
CA GLU A 102 -9.20 6.58 -10.53
C GLU A 102 -8.97 5.78 -9.24
N SER A 103 -9.93 5.86 -8.32
CA SER A 103 -9.92 5.09 -7.08
C SER A 103 -9.93 3.58 -7.35
N HIS A 104 -9.00 2.85 -6.73
CA HIS A 104 -8.85 1.41 -6.92
C HIS A 104 -8.51 0.71 -5.61
N ALA A 105 -9.18 -0.40 -5.29
CA ALA A 105 -9.04 -1.10 -4.01
C ALA A 105 -7.59 -1.49 -3.67
N GLY A 106 -6.81 -1.91 -4.68
CA GLY A 106 -5.37 -2.21 -4.47
C GLY A 106 -4.55 -0.97 -4.11
N GLN A 107 -4.84 0.18 -4.73
CA GLN A 107 -4.15 1.44 -4.45
C GLN A 107 -4.59 2.01 -3.10
N ILE A 108 -5.88 1.86 -2.77
CA ILE A 108 -6.43 2.19 -1.44
C ILE A 108 -5.70 1.41 -0.35
N PHE A 109 -5.49 0.10 -0.51
CA PHE A 109 -4.72 -0.67 0.45
C PHE A 109 -3.30 -0.10 0.62
N CYS A 110 -2.61 0.19 -0.48
CA CYS A 110 -1.27 0.77 -0.42
C CYS A 110 -1.25 2.13 0.29
N CYS A 111 -2.19 3.02 -0.01
CA CYS A 111 -2.29 4.34 0.61
C CYS A 111 -2.68 4.26 2.10
N VAL A 112 -3.73 3.52 2.45
CA VAL A 112 -4.20 3.37 3.83
C VAL A 112 -3.15 2.64 4.67
N GLY A 113 -2.51 1.61 4.14
CA GLY A 113 -1.39 0.93 4.79
C GLY A 113 -0.19 1.84 5.01
N SER A 114 0.15 2.67 4.03
CA SER A 114 1.22 3.68 4.17
C SER A 114 0.91 4.68 5.27
N LEU A 115 -0.32 5.21 5.30
CA LEU A 115 -0.76 6.15 6.33
C LEU A 115 -0.82 5.50 7.71
N ALA A 116 -1.19 4.22 7.82
CA ALA A 116 -1.16 3.48 9.08
C ALA A 116 0.28 3.29 9.59
N ILE A 117 1.22 2.91 8.72
CA ILE A 117 2.64 2.77 9.08
C ILE A 117 3.23 4.09 9.59
N CYS A 118 2.81 5.21 9.01
CA CYS A 118 3.31 6.54 9.34
C CYS A 118 2.53 7.26 10.45
N ASP A 119 1.61 6.58 11.15
CA ASP A 119 0.72 7.17 12.16
C ASP A 119 -0.02 8.43 11.65
N ALA A 120 -0.58 8.31 10.44
CA ALA A 120 -1.15 9.39 9.64
C ALA A 120 -2.59 9.12 9.17
N LEU A 121 -3.32 8.22 9.86
CA LEU A 121 -4.69 7.84 9.49
C LEU A 121 -5.71 8.97 9.62
N GLN A 122 -5.40 10.04 10.35
CA GLN A 122 -6.23 11.26 10.44
C GLN A 122 -6.51 11.93 9.09
N HIS A 123 -5.75 11.61 8.04
CA HIS A 123 -5.98 12.11 6.68
C HIS A 123 -7.06 11.32 5.91
N VAL A 124 -7.49 10.17 6.44
CA VAL A 124 -8.52 9.31 5.85
C VAL A 124 -9.87 9.64 6.46
N ASP A 125 -10.87 9.85 5.61
CA ASP A 125 -12.26 9.86 6.07
C ASP A 125 -12.72 8.40 6.13
N ALA A 126 -12.72 7.83 7.34
CA ALA A 126 -12.95 6.41 7.55
C ALA A 126 -14.39 5.99 7.21
N ASP A 127 -15.37 6.88 7.32
CA ASP A 127 -16.76 6.58 7.00
C ASP A 127 -16.99 6.63 5.49
N LEU A 128 -16.50 7.68 4.82
CA LEU A 128 -16.62 7.80 3.36
C LEU A 128 -15.86 6.68 2.64
N LEU A 129 -14.62 6.41 3.04
CA LEU A 129 -13.84 5.32 2.44
C LEU A 129 -14.38 3.94 2.85
N GLY A 130 -14.88 3.80 4.08
CA GLY A 130 -15.56 2.57 4.52
C GLY A 130 -16.77 2.24 3.66
N TRP A 131 -17.58 3.24 3.33
CA TRP A 131 -18.70 3.10 2.40
C TRP A 131 -18.23 2.70 1.00
N TRP A 132 -17.21 3.38 0.47
CA TRP A 132 -16.65 3.05 -0.85
C TRP A 132 -16.17 1.59 -0.93
N LEU A 133 -15.53 1.10 0.13
CA LEU A 133 -15.01 -0.26 0.23
C LEU A 133 -16.12 -1.32 0.35
N CYS A 134 -17.19 -1.07 1.13
CA CYS A 134 -18.27 -2.05 1.25
C CYS A 134 -19.08 -2.19 -0.04
N GLU A 135 -19.23 -1.11 -0.81
CA GLU A 135 -19.82 -1.10 -2.16
C GLU A 135 -18.95 -1.81 -3.22
N ARG A 136 -17.85 -2.46 -2.82
CA ARG A 136 -17.11 -3.40 -3.68
C ARG A 136 -17.67 -4.81 -3.64
N GLN A 137 -18.44 -5.19 -2.62
CA GLN A 137 -19.07 -6.51 -2.55
C GLN A 137 -20.26 -6.60 -3.51
N LEU A 138 -20.13 -7.42 -4.54
CA LEU A 138 -21.16 -7.63 -5.56
C LEU A 138 -22.25 -8.60 -5.08
N PRO A 139 -23.41 -8.67 -5.77
CA PRO A 139 -24.46 -9.66 -5.45
C PRO A 139 -23.99 -11.11 -5.47
N SER A 140 -22.93 -11.43 -6.23
CA SER A 140 -22.28 -12.74 -6.26
C SER A 140 -21.52 -13.07 -4.96
N GLY A 141 -21.25 -12.07 -4.12
CA GLY A 141 -20.47 -12.21 -2.90
C GLY A 141 -19.00 -11.82 -3.04
N GLY A 142 -18.46 -11.92 -4.26
CA GLY A 142 -17.10 -11.49 -4.60
C GLY A 142 -16.93 -9.98 -4.56
N LEU A 143 -15.68 -9.53 -4.42
CA LEU A 143 -15.34 -8.11 -4.36
C LEU A 143 -14.65 -7.66 -5.65
N ASN A 144 -14.96 -6.45 -6.12
CA ASN A 144 -14.29 -5.84 -7.26
C ASN A 144 -13.30 -4.74 -6.84
N GLY A 145 -12.45 -4.35 -7.79
CA GLY A 145 -11.40 -3.34 -7.54
C GLY A 145 -11.87 -1.90 -7.65
N ARG A 146 -12.95 -1.68 -8.39
CA ARG A 146 -13.51 -0.36 -8.69
C ARG A 146 -14.95 -0.51 -9.22
N PRO A 147 -15.76 0.56 -9.17
CA PRO A 147 -17.14 0.52 -9.68
C PRO A 147 -17.23 0.00 -11.12
N GLU A 148 -18.35 -0.65 -11.44
CA GLU A 148 -18.67 -1.15 -12.80
C GLU A 148 -17.67 -2.19 -13.35
N LYS A 149 -16.93 -2.89 -12.49
CA LYS A 149 -16.03 -4.00 -12.86
C LYS A 149 -16.41 -5.31 -12.18
N LYS A 150 -15.90 -6.40 -12.75
CA LYS A 150 -16.07 -7.76 -12.22
C LYS A 150 -15.28 -7.96 -10.94
N GLU A 151 -15.76 -8.90 -10.14
CA GLU A 151 -15.09 -9.42 -8.96
C GLU A 151 -13.78 -10.15 -9.31
N ASP A 152 -12.85 -10.15 -8.37
CA ASP A 152 -11.61 -10.93 -8.40
C ASP A 152 -11.22 -11.29 -6.96
N VAL A 153 -10.76 -12.52 -6.75
CA VAL A 153 -10.37 -13.06 -5.44
C VAL A 153 -9.35 -12.20 -4.72
N CYS A 154 -8.46 -11.51 -5.45
CA CYS A 154 -7.44 -10.66 -4.81
C CYS A 154 -8.04 -9.47 -4.05
N TYR A 155 -9.23 -9.00 -4.44
CA TYR A 155 -9.90 -7.90 -3.75
C TYR A 155 -10.45 -8.29 -2.39
N SER A 156 -10.62 -9.58 -2.09
CA SER A 156 -10.84 -10.04 -0.73
C SER A 156 -9.71 -9.61 0.19
N TRP A 157 -8.45 -9.67 -0.26
CA TRP A 157 -7.33 -9.15 0.54
C TRP A 157 -7.32 -7.62 0.56
N TRP A 158 -7.37 -6.96 -0.60
CA TRP A 158 -7.21 -5.50 -0.69
C TRP A 158 -8.33 -4.73 0.04
N VAL A 159 -9.58 -5.15 -0.13
CA VAL A 159 -10.74 -4.49 0.49
C VAL A 159 -10.83 -4.81 1.98
N LEU A 160 -10.71 -6.08 2.37
CA LEU A 160 -10.87 -6.47 3.78
C LEU A 160 -9.71 -5.94 4.63
N SER A 161 -8.47 -5.96 4.14
CA SER A 161 -7.34 -5.40 4.89
C SER A 161 -7.49 -3.90 5.11
N SER A 162 -7.90 -3.16 4.07
CA SER A 162 -8.19 -1.73 4.19
C SER A 162 -9.34 -1.48 5.19
N SER A 163 -10.41 -2.27 5.09
CA SER A 163 -11.55 -2.19 6.01
C SER A 163 -11.14 -2.55 7.45
N SER A 164 -10.19 -3.45 7.64
CA SER A 164 -9.65 -3.81 8.97
C SER A 164 -8.89 -2.66 9.59
N ILE A 165 -8.02 -2.00 8.83
CA ILE A 165 -7.28 -0.82 9.29
C ILE A 165 -8.25 0.29 9.72
N LEU A 166 -9.36 0.45 9.01
CA LEU A 166 -10.39 1.45 9.29
C LEU A 166 -11.44 1.02 10.33
N SER A 167 -11.34 -0.18 10.89
CA SER A 167 -12.35 -0.75 11.79
C SER A 167 -13.77 -0.84 11.18
N LYS A 168 -13.84 -1.14 9.88
CA LYS A 168 -15.08 -1.27 9.07
C LYS A 168 -15.34 -2.67 8.53
N LEU A 169 -14.61 -3.69 8.98
CA LEU A 169 -14.82 -5.08 8.53
C LEU A 169 -16.27 -5.57 8.64
N SER A 170 -17.00 -5.13 9.67
CA SER A 170 -18.40 -5.49 9.89
C SER A 170 -19.38 -4.97 8.83
N TRP A 171 -18.93 -4.07 7.94
CA TRP A 171 -19.75 -3.52 6.86
C TRP A 171 -19.79 -4.44 5.64
N ILE A 172 -18.94 -5.46 5.61
CA ILE A 172 -18.98 -6.52 4.59
C ILE A 172 -19.90 -7.65 5.06
N ASN A 173 -20.77 -8.13 4.18
CA ASN A 173 -21.60 -9.29 4.48
C ASN A 173 -20.75 -10.56 4.43
N ARG A 174 -20.38 -11.06 5.61
CA ARG A 174 -19.55 -12.25 5.77
C ARG A 174 -20.19 -13.51 5.18
N ASP A 175 -21.50 -13.67 5.34
CA ASP A 175 -22.22 -14.87 4.91
C ASP A 175 -22.30 -14.99 3.38
N LYS A 176 -22.13 -13.87 2.68
CA LYS A 176 -22.06 -13.83 1.22
C LYS A 176 -20.65 -13.91 0.66
N LEU A 177 -19.58 -13.86 1.47
CA LEU A 177 -18.23 -13.96 0.93
C LEU A 177 -18.04 -15.34 0.28
N ALA A 178 -17.74 -15.32 -1.02
CA ALA A 178 -17.54 -16.50 -1.86
C ALA A 178 -16.05 -16.81 -2.06
#